data_AF-W4V366-F1
#
_entry.id   AF-W4V366-F1
#
_cell.length_a   1.000
_cell.length_b   1.000
_cell.length_c   1.000
_cell.angle_alpha   90.00
_cell.angle_beta   90.00
_cell.angle_gamma   90.00
#
_symmetry.space_group_name_H-M   'P 1'
#
loop_
_entity.id
_entity.type
_entity.pdbx_description
1 polymer ?
#
loop_
_entity_poly.entity_id
_entity_poly.type
_entity_poly.pdbx_seq_one_letter_code
_entity_poly.pdbx_strand_id
1 'polypeptide(L)'
;MKGFIKLISAIALFSIFISLFSGCGATNTGGTQDNGKTGTSAVEYKYGKIDIPGKDGSLCGAPIYIAYEKGFFKEQGFDVNLISADTETRKIGLNNGTIPIVNGDFQFFPSIENNVKVKVVDGLHYGCIKLIVPKDSPIQGVQDLKGKKISVDEIGGTPHQVASVWLEKNGISAKQEDGEVTFLPFSDGNLAVEA
;
A
#
# COMPACT_ATOMS: atom_id res chain seq x y z
N MET A 1 -22.99 -40.95 -35.38
CA MET A 1 -23.75 -39.70 -35.10
C MET A 1 -25.25 -39.89 -35.38
N LYS A 2 -25.98 -40.64 -34.54
CA LYS A 2 -27.46 -40.72 -34.60
C LYS A 2 -28.13 -40.84 -33.20
N GLY A 3 -27.34 -40.80 -32.12
CA GLY A 3 -27.83 -40.93 -30.74
C GLY A 3 -27.95 -39.62 -29.95
N PHE A 4 -27.33 -38.53 -30.41
CA PHE A 4 -27.25 -37.27 -29.64
C PHE A 4 -28.40 -36.29 -29.89
N ILE A 5 -29.25 -36.54 -30.90
CA ILE A 5 -30.35 -35.63 -31.27
C ILE A 5 -31.66 -35.94 -30.50
N LYS A 6 -31.77 -37.10 -29.86
CA LYS A 6 -32.99 -37.50 -29.11
C LYS A 6 -33.06 -36.96 -27.67
N LEU A 7 -31.98 -36.37 -27.14
CA LEU A 7 -31.92 -35.94 -25.73
C LEU A 7 -32.28 -34.47 -25.52
N ILE A 8 -32.34 -33.66 -26.58
CA ILE A 8 -32.64 -32.21 -26.48
C ILE A 8 -34.14 -31.91 -26.61
N SER A 9 -34.94 -32.89 -27.04
CA SER A 9 -36.38 -32.70 -27.29
C SER A 9 -37.30 -33.00 -26.10
N ALA A 10 -36.76 -33.40 -24.94
CA ALA A 10 -37.56 -33.90 -23.81
C ALA A 10 -37.62 -32.97 -22.57
N ILE A 11 -36.91 -31.84 -22.55
CA ILE A 11 -36.86 -30.96 -21.37
C ILE A 11 -37.55 -29.59 -21.64
N ALA A 12 -37.86 -29.28 -22.89
CA ALA A 12 -38.53 -28.02 -23.28
C ALA A 12 -40.07 -28.05 -23.21
N LEU A 13 -40.69 -29.06 -22.57
CA LEU A 13 -42.15 -29.32 -22.64
C LEU A 13 -42.85 -29.47 -21.28
N PHE A 14 -42.25 -29.01 -20.18
CA PHE A 14 -42.92 -29.00 -18.87
C PHE A 14 -42.93 -27.61 -18.21
N SER A 15 -43.14 -26.59 -19.04
CA SER A 15 -43.73 -25.34 -18.58
C SER A 15 -45.25 -25.47 -18.71
N ILE A 16 -45.98 -25.03 -17.66
CA ILE A 16 -47.39 -24.56 -17.64
C ILE A 16 -48.42 -25.59 -17.10
N PHE A 17 -49.21 -25.12 -16.11
CA PHE A 17 -50.34 -25.72 -15.31
C PHE A 17 -49.89 -26.35 -13.97
N ILE A 18 -50.20 -25.85 -12.76
CA ILE A 18 -51.50 -25.38 -12.20
C ILE A 18 -51.30 -24.52 -10.92
N SER A 19 -51.94 -23.34 -10.93
CA SER A 19 -52.80 -22.70 -9.91
C SER A 19 -52.52 -22.77 -8.41
N LEU A 20 -52.36 -21.57 -7.83
CA LEU A 20 -53.16 -20.97 -6.74
C LEU A 20 -53.74 -21.90 -5.66
N PHE A 21 -53.16 -21.82 -4.46
CA PHE A 21 -53.90 -22.00 -3.19
C PHE A 21 -53.44 -20.94 -2.18
N SER A 22 -54.21 -19.86 -2.08
CA SER A 22 -54.39 -19.08 -0.85
C SER A 22 -55.69 -19.53 -0.20
N GLY A 23 -55.70 -19.85 1.10
CA GLY A 23 -56.94 -20.19 1.81
C GLY A 23 -56.77 -20.72 3.23
N CYS A 24 -56.69 -19.78 4.18
CA CYS A 24 -57.13 -19.76 5.59
C CYS A 24 -57.17 -21.03 6.49
N GLY A 25 -56.66 -20.88 7.72
CA GLY A 25 -57.04 -21.74 8.86
C GLY A 25 -56.50 -21.30 10.22
N ALA A 26 -57.35 -20.57 10.98
CA ALA A 26 -57.44 -20.45 12.44
C ALA A 26 -56.38 -19.67 13.26
N THR A 27 -56.86 -18.53 13.77
CA THR A 27 -56.43 -17.80 14.97
C THR A 27 -56.50 -18.65 16.25
N ASN A 28 -55.47 -18.60 17.11
CA ASN A 28 -55.62 -18.55 18.57
C ASN A 28 -54.32 -18.05 19.25
N THR A 29 -54.44 -16.83 19.77
CA THR A 29 -53.85 -16.27 21.01
C THR A 29 -52.69 -16.98 21.70
N GLY A 30 -51.58 -16.24 21.85
CA GLY A 30 -50.80 -16.21 23.10
C GLY A 30 -49.30 -16.47 22.96
N GLY A 31 -48.48 -15.50 23.37
CA GLY A 31 -47.15 -15.78 23.91
C GLY A 31 -45.96 -15.23 23.13
N THR A 32 -45.50 -14.06 23.55
CA THR A 32 -44.20 -13.43 23.29
C THR A 32 -43.02 -14.39 23.40
N GLN A 33 -42.17 -14.47 22.37
CA GLN A 33 -40.72 -14.62 22.51
C GLN A 33 -40.03 -13.91 21.34
N ASP A 34 -39.74 -12.64 21.58
CA ASP A 34 -38.79 -11.83 20.82
C ASP A 34 -37.39 -12.40 21.06
N ASN A 35 -36.89 -13.19 20.11
CA ASN A 35 -35.49 -13.61 20.08
C ASN A 35 -34.70 -12.46 19.44
N GLY A 36 -34.24 -11.56 20.31
CA GLY A 36 -33.36 -10.46 19.96
C GLY A 36 -32.15 -10.95 19.17
N LYS A 37 -32.20 -10.76 17.84
CA LYS A 37 -31.00 -10.62 17.03
C LYS A 37 -30.34 -9.32 17.47
N THR A 38 -29.32 -9.43 18.30
CA THR A 38 -28.26 -8.44 18.46
C THR A 38 -27.68 -8.17 17.08
N GLY A 39 -28.30 -7.24 16.35
CA GLY A 39 -27.68 -6.60 15.21
C GLY A 39 -26.49 -5.83 15.75
N THR A 40 -25.29 -6.34 15.50
CA THR A 40 -24.08 -5.53 15.51
C THR A 40 -24.39 -4.27 14.72
N SER A 41 -24.52 -3.12 15.40
CA SER A 41 -24.67 -1.84 14.73
C SER A 41 -23.54 -1.74 13.72
N ALA A 42 -23.88 -1.76 12.43
CA ALA A 42 -22.89 -1.58 11.38
C ALA A 42 -22.21 -0.25 11.66
N VAL A 43 -20.89 -0.27 11.88
CA VAL A 43 -20.12 0.95 12.05
C VAL A 43 -20.22 1.70 10.73
N GLU A 44 -20.97 2.80 10.71
CA GLU A 44 -21.10 3.66 9.55
C GLU A 44 -19.86 4.55 9.47
N TYR A 45 -19.00 4.27 8.49
CA TYR A 45 -17.81 5.06 8.23
C TYR A 45 -18.18 6.27 7.37
N LYS A 46 -18.14 7.48 7.94
CA LYS A 46 -18.49 8.75 7.28
C LYS A 46 -17.88 8.92 5.89
N TYR A 47 -16.65 8.46 5.71
CA TYR A 47 -15.88 8.60 4.47
C TYR A 47 -15.68 7.27 3.73
N GLY A 48 -16.27 6.19 4.22
CA GLY A 48 -16.20 4.87 3.59
C GLY A 48 -14.81 4.23 3.66
N LYS A 49 -14.57 3.30 2.74
CA LYS A 49 -13.38 2.45 2.71
C LYS A 49 -12.26 3.04 1.86
N ILE A 50 -11.03 2.98 2.36
CA ILE A 50 -9.82 3.41 1.65
C ILE A 50 -8.68 2.43 1.83
N ASP A 51 -7.83 2.31 0.82
CA ASP A 51 -6.59 1.53 0.89
C ASP A 51 -5.40 2.46 1.19
N ILE A 52 -4.60 2.13 2.19
CA ILE A 52 -3.38 2.87 2.54
C ILE A 52 -2.18 1.93 2.51
N PRO A 53 -1.11 2.24 1.76
CA PRO A 53 0.15 1.53 1.86
C PRO A 53 0.72 1.64 3.27
N GLY A 54 0.74 0.51 3.96
CA GLY A 54 1.32 0.39 5.30
C GLY A 54 2.12 -0.90 5.45
N LYS A 55 1.82 -1.95 4.70
CA LYS A 55 2.42 -3.28 4.85
C LYS A 55 3.74 -3.47 4.09
N ASP A 56 4.63 -2.48 4.14
CA ASP A 56 5.95 -2.56 3.52
C ASP A 56 7.06 -3.01 4.49
N GLY A 57 6.74 -3.21 5.77
CA GLY A 57 7.68 -3.68 6.79
C GLY A 57 8.74 -2.65 7.18
N SER A 58 8.69 -1.44 6.61
CA SER A 58 9.62 -0.35 6.90
C SER A 58 9.21 0.41 8.15
N LEU A 59 10.19 0.83 8.94
CA LEU A 59 9.95 1.76 10.06
C LEU A 59 9.33 3.08 9.57
N CYS A 60 9.52 3.42 8.29
CA CYS A 60 8.92 4.61 7.69
C CYS A 60 7.39 4.58 7.70
N GLY A 61 6.78 3.39 7.67
CA GLY A 61 5.33 3.19 7.74
C GLY A 61 4.77 3.14 9.16
N ALA A 62 5.61 3.19 10.20
CA ALA A 62 5.18 2.99 11.59
C ALA A 62 4.05 3.94 12.05
N PRO A 63 4.05 5.26 11.71
CA PRO A 63 2.93 6.14 12.08
C PRO A 63 1.58 5.71 11.50
N ILE A 64 1.56 5.21 10.26
CA ILE A 64 0.33 4.71 9.60
C ILE A 64 -0.19 3.46 10.32
N TYR A 65 0.71 2.54 10.66
CA TYR A 65 0.38 1.36 11.46
C TYR A 65 -0.17 1.73 12.84
N ILE A 66 0.49 2.64 13.55
CA ILE A 66 0.04 3.09 14.87
C ILE A 66 -1.36 3.72 14.76
N ALA A 67 -1.60 4.58 13.77
CA ALA A 67 -2.90 5.20 13.56
C ALA A 67 -4.01 4.18 13.24
N TYR A 68 -3.69 3.12 12.51
CA TYR A 68 -4.59 2.00 12.25
C TYR A 68 -4.90 1.21 13.53
N GLU A 69 -3.87 0.73 14.23
CA GLU A 69 -4.00 -0.11 15.44
C GLU A 69 -4.64 0.64 16.61
N LYS A 70 -4.38 1.95 16.73
CA LYS A 70 -5.00 2.80 17.76
C LYS A 70 -6.40 3.28 17.40
N GLY A 71 -6.89 3.00 16.19
CA GLY A 71 -8.23 3.36 15.76
C GLY A 71 -8.42 4.82 15.35
N PHE A 72 -7.36 5.61 15.19
CA PHE A 72 -7.46 7.02 14.82
C PHE A 72 -8.17 7.23 13.48
N PHE A 73 -7.92 6.37 12.49
CA PHE A 73 -8.65 6.45 11.21
C PHE A 73 -10.14 6.17 11.36
N LYS A 74 -10.50 5.19 12.21
CA LYS A 74 -11.89 4.85 12.53
C LYS A 74 -12.59 6.00 13.24
N GLU A 75 -11.92 6.66 14.19
CA GLU A 75 -12.44 7.86 14.87
C GLU A 75 -12.71 9.01 13.89
N GLN A 76 -11.89 9.15 12.85
CA GLN A 76 -12.11 10.11 11.77
C GLN A 76 -13.16 9.65 10.74
N GLY A 77 -13.70 8.44 10.87
CA GLY A 77 -14.77 7.92 10.01
C GLY A 77 -14.29 7.22 8.73
N PHE A 78 -13.06 6.72 8.69
CA PHE A 78 -12.52 5.92 7.58
C PHE A 78 -12.46 4.43 7.93
N ASP A 79 -12.88 3.59 6.98
CA ASP A 79 -12.64 2.14 6.99
C ASP A 79 -11.32 1.88 6.25
N VAL A 80 -10.20 1.90 6.98
CA VAL A 80 -8.89 1.73 6.36
C VAL A 80 -8.60 0.25 6.12
N ASN A 81 -8.05 -0.07 4.97
CA ASN A 81 -7.40 -1.34 4.69
C ASN A 81 -5.91 -1.10 4.41
N LEU A 82 -5.04 -1.64 5.26
CA LEU A 82 -3.60 -1.56 5.03
C LEU A 82 -3.19 -2.54 3.93
N ILE A 83 -2.50 -2.03 2.91
CA ILE A 83 -2.00 -2.81 1.76
C ILE A 83 -0.48 -2.77 1.67
N SER A 84 0.09 -3.72 0.94
CA SER A 84 1.47 -3.62 0.42
C SER A 84 1.39 -3.00 -0.99
N ALA A 85 2.31 -2.11 -1.32
CA ALA A 85 2.38 -1.47 -2.63
C ALA A 85 3.82 -1.10 -2.95
N ASP A 86 4.27 -1.39 -4.17
CA ASP A 86 5.55 -0.93 -4.71
C ASP A 86 5.49 0.56 -5.12
N THR A 87 6.63 1.10 -5.53
CA THR A 87 6.77 2.52 -5.93
C THR A 87 5.80 2.90 -7.05
N GLU A 88 5.64 2.06 -8.07
CA GLU A 88 4.77 2.36 -9.22
C GLU A 88 3.28 2.28 -8.85
N THR A 89 2.87 1.27 -8.07
CA THR A 89 1.50 1.15 -7.55
C THR A 89 1.12 2.37 -6.71
N ARG A 90 2.03 2.86 -5.87
CA ARG A 90 1.82 4.09 -5.07
C ARG A 90 1.60 5.31 -5.97
N LYS A 91 2.41 5.50 -7.00
CA LYS A 91 2.28 6.62 -7.96
C LYS A 91 0.96 6.56 -8.73
N ILE A 92 0.62 5.39 -9.27
CA ILE A 92 -0.64 5.18 -10.02
C ILE A 92 -1.85 5.42 -9.11
N GLY A 93 -1.82 4.84 -7.91
CA GLY A 93 -2.90 4.94 -6.93
C GLY A 93 -3.14 6.36 -6.43
N LEU A 94 -2.06 7.14 -6.24
CA LEU A 94 -2.18 8.57 -5.95
C LEU A 94 -2.79 9.34 -7.13
N ASN A 95 -2.32 9.07 -8.35
CA ASN A 95 -2.75 9.80 -9.54
C ASN A 95 -4.22 9.54 -9.90
N ASN A 96 -4.71 8.31 -9.71
CA ASN A 96 -6.09 7.93 -10.00
C ASN A 96 -7.03 8.01 -8.78
N GLY A 97 -6.49 8.27 -7.59
CA GLY A 97 -7.24 8.42 -6.33
C GLY A 97 -7.62 7.12 -5.62
N THR A 98 -7.18 5.95 -6.07
CA THR A 98 -7.45 4.68 -5.36
C THR A 98 -6.61 4.55 -4.08
N ILE A 99 -5.48 5.25 -4.01
CA ILE A 99 -4.67 5.39 -2.81
C ILE A 99 -4.64 6.89 -2.45
N PRO A 100 -5.38 7.33 -1.41
CA PRO A 100 -5.53 8.75 -1.12
C PRO A 100 -4.29 9.37 -0.46
N ILE A 101 -3.43 8.55 0.14
CA ILE A 101 -2.22 8.99 0.83
C ILE A 101 -1.15 7.91 0.78
N VAL A 102 0.10 8.34 0.63
CA VAL A 102 1.29 7.49 0.76
C VAL A 102 2.32 8.20 1.61
N ASN A 103 3.17 7.44 2.28
CA ASN A 103 4.46 7.98 2.70
C ASN A 103 5.30 8.22 1.45
N GLY A 104 5.77 9.45 1.27
CA GLY A 104 6.65 9.83 0.17
C GLY A 104 7.70 10.84 0.62
N ASP A 105 8.83 10.81 -0.08
CA ASP A 105 9.96 11.72 0.10
C ASP A 105 10.43 12.25 -1.27
N PHE A 106 11.71 12.63 -1.42
CA PHE A 106 12.35 13.18 -2.63
C PHE A 106 11.99 12.43 -3.93
N GLN A 107 11.76 11.11 -3.86
CA GLN A 107 11.43 10.28 -5.03
C GLN A 107 10.12 10.69 -5.75
N PHE A 108 9.24 11.46 -5.09
CA PHE A 108 8.02 11.96 -5.71
C PHE A 108 8.17 13.34 -6.39
N PHE A 109 9.29 14.05 -6.18
CA PHE A 109 9.50 15.36 -6.79
C PHE A 109 9.46 15.34 -8.31
N PRO A 110 10.10 14.39 -9.02
CA PRO A 110 9.97 14.33 -10.48
C PRO A 110 8.52 14.11 -10.93
N SER A 111 7.73 13.31 -10.21
CA SER A 111 6.31 13.13 -10.53
C SER A 111 5.50 14.41 -10.32
N ILE A 112 5.79 15.17 -9.27
CA ILE A 112 5.18 16.48 -8.99
C ILE A 112 5.53 17.49 -10.09
N GLU A 113 6.80 17.55 -10.50
CA GLU A 113 7.28 18.40 -11.61
C GLU A 113 6.62 18.02 -12.95
N ASN A 114 6.31 16.74 -13.14
CA ASN A 114 5.57 16.23 -14.29
C ASN A 114 4.04 16.32 -14.14
N ASN A 115 3.54 17.20 -13.26
CA ASN A 115 2.13 17.53 -13.07
C ASN A 115 1.24 16.38 -12.51
N VAL A 116 1.81 15.41 -11.80
CA VAL A 116 1.01 14.48 -11.00
C VAL A 116 0.34 15.27 -9.86
N LYS A 117 -1.00 15.16 -9.76
CA LYS A 117 -1.82 15.97 -8.84
C LYS A 117 -1.75 15.47 -7.39
N VAL A 118 -0.59 15.64 -6.77
CA VAL A 118 -0.37 15.32 -5.35
C VAL A 118 -0.03 16.57 -4.56
N LYS A 119 -0.30 16.54 -3.25
CA LYS A 119 0.06 17.61 -2.31
C LYS A 119 0.77 16.99 -1.11
N VAL A 120 1.80 17.68 -0.61
CA VAL A 120 2.38 17.37 0.70
C VAL A 120 1.43 17.93 1.76
N VAL A 121 0.98 17.07 2.67
CA VAL A 121 0.01 17.44 3.72
C VAL A 121 0.68 17.60 5.08
N ASP A 122 1.73 16.83 5.36
CA ASP A 122 2.51 16.91 6.61
C ASP A 122 3.84 16.13 6.49
N GLY A 123 4.71 16.22 7.50
CA GLY A 123 5.90 15.39 7.68
C GLY A 123 5.67 14.29 8.73
N LEU A 124 6.05 13.05 8.42
CA LEU A 124 5.87 11.90 9.33
C LEU A 124 7.03 11.70 10.32
N HIS A 125 8.26 11.76 9.83
CA HIS A 125 9.49 11.63 10.63
C HIS A 125 10.69 12.16 9.81
N TYR A 126 11.83 12.31 10.46
CA TYR A 126 13.09 12.68 9.81
C TYR A 126 14.26 11.87 10.38
N GLY A 127 15.34 11.79 9.62
CA GLY A 127 16.60 11.19 10.08
C GLY A 127 16.66 9.67 10.03
N CYS A 128 15.71 9.02 9.35
CA CYS A 128 15.66 7.56 9.17
C CYS A 128 16.78 7.01 8.28
N ILE A 129 17.29 7.80 7.34
CA ILE A 129 18.37 7.38 6.44
C ILE A 129 19.73 7.69 7.06
N LYS A 130 20.61 6.68 7.06
CA LYS A 130 22.00 6.77 7.52
C LYS A 130 22.90 6.03 6.54
N LEU A 131 24.08 6.59 6.31
CA LEU A 131 25.20 5.84 5.74
C LEU A 131 25.90 5.11 6.88
N ILE A 132 26.13 3.82 6.68
CA ILE A 132 26.82 2.96 7.63
C ILE A 132 28.02 2.31 6.95
N VAL A 133 29.04 2.02 7.74
CA VAL A 133 30.22 1.27 7.31
C VAL A 133 30.51 0.17 8.33
N PRO A 134 31.23 -0.90 7.96
CA PRO A 134 31.69 -1.90 8.92
C PRO A 134 32.46 -1.25 10.08
N LYS A 135 32.36 -1.84 11.27
CA LYS A 135 32.99 -1.31 12.49
C LYS A 135 34.51 -1.09 12.33
N ASP A 136 35.18 -2.00 11.63
CA ASP A 136 36.62 -1.97 11.40
C ASP A 136 36.98 -1.36 10.03
N SER A 137 36.04 -0.62 9.42
CA SER A 137 36.25 0.03 8.12
C SER A 137 37.31 1.15 8.23
N PRO A 138 38.18 1.30 7.22
CA PRO A 138 39.11 2.43 7.15
C PRO A 138 38.42 3.76 6.77
N ILE A 139 37.12 3.74 6.41
CA ILE A 139 36.35 4.93 6.04
C ILE A 139 36.06 5.74 7.31
N GLN A 140 36.63 6.94 7.41
CA GLN A 140 36.46 7.84 8.56
C GLN A 140 35.67 9.10 8.20
N GLY A 141 35.55 9.41 6.91
CA GLY A 141 34.77 10.54 6.44
C GLY A 141 34.30 10.40 5.00
N VAL A 142 33.53 11.39 4.58
CA VAL A 142 32.94 11.46 3.24
C VAL A 142 33.97 11.33 2.12
N GLN A 143 35.16 11.92 2.27
CA GLN A 143 36.21 11.89 1.24
C GLN A 143 36.74 10.47 0.97
N ASP A 144 36.66 9.57 1.94
CA ASP A 144 37.11 8.18 1.78
C ASP A 144 36.15 7.35 0.91
N LEU A 145 34.98 7.91 0.57
CA LEU A 145 33.99 7.28 -0.32
C LEU A 145 34.34 7.45 -1.79
N LYS A 146 35.30 8.30 -2.16
CA LYS A 146 35.71 8.44 -3.57
C LYS A 146 36.22 7.09 -4.12
N GLY A 147 35.68 6.70 -5.27
CA GLY A 147 35.91 5.42 -5.92
C GLY A 147 35.30 4.21 -5.20
N LYS A 148 34.47 4.41 -4.16
CA LYS A 148 33.78 3.32 -3.44
C LYS A 148 32.41 3.05 -4.06
N LYS A 149 31.89 1.88 -3.70
CA LYS A 149 30.52 1.47 -4.00
C LYS A 149 29.65 1.72 -2.78
N ILE A 150 28.44 2.22 -2.99
CA ILE A 150 27.47 2.52 -1.95
C ILE A 150 26.19 1.74 -2.28
N SER A 151 25.76 0.88 -1.36
CA SER A 151 24.51 0.16 -1.50
C SER A 151 23.31 1.08 -1.23
N VAL A 152 22.25 0.91 -2.02
CA VAL A 152 20.96 1.61 -1.89
C VAL A 152 19.84 0.62 -2.15
N ASP A 153 18.60 0.96 -1.81
CA ASP A 153 17.42 0.15 -2.09
C ASP A 153 17.07 0.13 -3.59
N GLU A 154 17.00 1.31 -4.20
CA GLU A 154 16.74 1.51 -5.61
C GLU A 154 17.37 2.80 -6.14
N ILE A 155 17.71 2.83 -7.43
CA ILE A 155 18.18 4.06 -8.07
C ILE A 155 17.01 5.03 -8.22
N GLY A 156 17.12 6.16 -7.53
CA GLY A 156 16.10 7.20 -7.49
C GLY A 156 15.25 7.16 -6.23
N GLY A 157 15.38 6.10 -5.43
CA GLY A 157 14.77 5.96 -4.12
C GLY A 157 15.37 6.89 -3.08
N THR A 158 14.77 6.88 -1.89
CA THR A 158 15.09 7.82 -0.81
C THR A 158 16.55 7.69 -0.32
N PRO A 159 17.08 6.49 0.01
CA PRO A 159 18.50 6.30 0.32
C PRO A 159 19.46 6.84 -0.74
N HIS A 160 19.18 6.59 -2.03
CA HIS A 160 19.99 7.10 -3.14
C HIS A 160 19.99 8.64 -3.14
N GLN A 161 18.82 9.29 -3.09
CA GLN A 161 18.74 10.74 -3.13
C GLN A 161 19.42 11.40 -1.92
N VAL A 162 19.23 10.85 -0.72
CA VAL A 162 19.85 11.37 0.51
C VAL A 162 21.37 11.23 0.45
N ALA A 163 21.88 10.06 0.02
CA ALA A 163 23.32 9.84 -0.15
C ALA A 163 23.89 10.79 -1.20
N SER A 164 23.22 10.96 -2.34
CA SER A 164 23.63 11.86 -3.41
C SER A 164 23.73 13.31 -2.94
N VAL A 165 22.70 13.85 -2.28
CA VAL A 165 22.73 15.21 -1.73
C VAL A 165 23.85 15.38 -0.69
N TRP A 166 24.09 14.36 0.14
CA TRP A 166 25.15 14.43 1.15
C TRP A 166 26.55 14.39 0.53
N LEU A 167 26.78 13.57 -0.50
CA LEU A 167 28.03 13.52 -1.25
C LEU A 167 28.32 14.84 -1.95
N GLU A 168 27.34 15.37 -2.69
CA GLU A 168 27.47 16.62 -3.46
C GLU A 168 27.77 17.82 -2.54
N LYS A 169 27.11 17.88 -1.37
CA LYS A 169 27.40 18.89 -0.33
C LYS A 169 28.84 18.85 0.18
N ASN A 170 29.54 17.74 0.00
CA ASN A 170 30.92 17.53 0.41
C ASN A 170 31.91 17.50 -0.77
N GLY A 171 31.48 17.95 -1.96
CA GLY A 171 32.33 18.03 -3.15
C GLY A 171 32.67 16.67 -3.76
N ILE A 172 31.78 15.68 -3.57
CA ILE A 172 31.86 14.39 -4.25
C ILE A 172 30.70 14.29 -5.23
N SER A 173 30.99 14.06 -6.50
CA SER A 173 29.93 13.90 -7.49
C SER A 173 29.16 12.60 -7.26
N ALA A 174 27.84 12.70 -7.19
CA ALA A 174 26.93 11.57 -7.11
C ALA A 174 26.50 11.07 -8.51
N LYS A 175 26.82 11.83 -9.56
CA LYS A 175 26.55 11.44 -10.95
C LYS A 175 27.41 10.26 -11.34
N GLN A 176 26.77 9.20 -11.85
CA GLN A 176 27.46 7.97 -12.17
C GLN A 176 28.48 8.15 -13.32
N GLU A 177 28.22 9.08 -14.24
CA GLU A 177 29.12 9.44 -15.33
C GLU A 177 30.44 10.09 -14.88
N ASP A 178 30.47 10.72 -13.70
CA ASP A 178 31.69 11.35 -13.17
C ASP A 178 32.61 10.32 -12.47
N GLY A 179 32.08 9.13 -12.14
CA GLY A 179 32.86 8.01 -11.61
C GLY A 179 33.43 8.20 -10.21
N GLU A 180 33.02 9.25 -9.47
CA GLU A 180 33.53 9.50 -8.12
C GLU A 180 32.94 8.53 -7.07
N VAL A 181 31.76 7.96 -7.31
CA VAL A 181 31.18 6.84 -6.53
C VAL A 181 30.36 5.93 -7.44
N THR A 182 30.05 4.72 -7.01
CA THR A 182 29.11 3.82 -7.72
C THR A 182 27.96 3.41 -6.82
N PHE A 183 26.71 3.62 -7.23
CA PHE A 183 25.55 3.12 -6.48
C PHE A 183 25.18 1.70 -6.90
N LEU A 184 24.92 0.83 -5.93
CA LEU A 184 24.49 -0.55 -6.14
C LEU A 184 23.09 -0.77 -5.53
N PRO A 185 22.04 -1.01 -6.33
CA PRO A 185 20.69 -1.23 -5.81
C PRO A 185 20.49 -2.67 -5.31
N PHE A 186 19.89 -2.81 -4.13
CA PHE A 186 19.48 -4.07 -3.50
C PHE A 186 18.09 -3.91 -2.89
N SER A 187 17.12 -4.66 -3.38
CA SER A 187 15.73 -4.57 -2.88
C SER A 187 15.54 -5.08 -1.45
N ASP A 188 16.47 -5.90 -0.94
CA ASP A 188 16.51 -6.35 0.45
C ASP A 188 17.58 -5.56 1.22
N GLY A 189 17.17 -4.87 2.28
CA GLY A 189 18.07 -4.09 3.13
C GLY A 189 19.15 -4.93 3.82
N ASN A 190 18.92 -6.23 4.05
CA ASN A 190 19.97 -7.11 4.59
C ASN A 190 21.09 -7.32 3.56
N LEU A 191 20.73 -7.51 2.29
CA LEU A 191 21.70 -7.64 1.20
C LEU A 191 22.49 -6.34 1.01
N ALA A 192 21.88 -5.18 1.26
CA ALA A 192 22.57 -3.90 1.22
C ALA A 192 23.68 -3.79 2.29
N VAL A 193 23.57 -4.49 3.42
CA VAL A 193 24.60 -4.52 4.48
C VAL A 193 25.70 -5.56 4.20
N GLU A 194 25.37 -6.60 3.44
CA GLU A 194 26.32 -7.66 3.04
C GLU A 194 27.16 -7.30 1.81
N ALA A 195 26.75 -6.28 1.04
CA ALA A 195 27.38 -5.82 -0.21
C ALA A 195 28.68 -5.04 -0.01
#